data_AF-A0A952QML2-F1
#
_entry.id   AF-A0A952QML2-F1
#
_cell.length_a   1.000
_cell.length_b   1.000
_cell.length_c   1.000
_cell.angle_alpha   90.00
_cell.angle_beta   90.00
_cell.angle_gamma   90.00
#
_symmetry.space_group_name_H-M   'P 1'
#
loop_
_entity.id
_entity.type
_entity.pdbx_description
1 polymer ?
#
loop_
_entity_poly.entity_id
_entity_poly.type
_entity_poly.pdbx_seq_one_letter_code
_entity_poly.pdbx_strand_id
1 'polypeptide(L)'
;MANKYPYVPSAGPLMKTVSHLRKSFPREVTADTLRKLGVAPKNESYVINVLRFLGIIDDEGKKVEAKARPFVQHEDEAFETEFGKLVKESYEELFELHGDSAWVQDRNGLTQFFRNTDHSSDVVGTRQAGTFSALAALSGHAEVPVSKSSTTVRRKTPTLVNKTERKALHGQSSPSETFSSGNGSGGNTQQSVGLTVRIEVNLPASGDQETYDRIFQSIRKNLLNV
;
A
#
# COMPACT_ATOMS: atom_id res chain seq x y z
N MET A 1 6.57 -18.95 8.53
CA MET A 1 7.60 -18.97 7.48
C MET A 1 7.86 -17.53 7.09
N ALA A 2 9.12 -17.08 7.12
CA ALA A 2 9.44 -15.73 6.65
C ALA A 2 9.20 -15.68 5.13
N ASN A 3 8.51 -14.67 4.63
CA ASN A 3 8.38 -14.47 3.18
C ASN A 3 9.78 -14.25 2.62
N LYS A 4 10.14 -14.99 1.57
CA LYS A 4 11.47 -14.93 0.95
C LYS A 4 11.72 -13.55 0.35
N TYR A 5 10.71 -12.92 -0.26
CA TYR A 5 10.78 -11.52 -0.68
C TYR A 5 10.06 -10.61 0.33
N PRO A 6 10.75 -9.69 1.02
CA PRO A 6 10.10 -8.71 1.88
C PRO A 6 9.29 -7.71 1.06
N TYR A 7 8.31 -7.08 1.70
CA TYR A 7 7.49 -6.06 1.08
C TYR A 7 7.29 -4.86 2.00
N VAL A 8 6.99 -3.71 1.39
CA VAL A 8 6.47 -2.54 2.09
C VAL A 8 4.99 -2.34 1.74
N PRO A 9 4.13 -1.91 2.70
CA PRO A 9 2.73 -1.62 2.40
C PRO A 9 2.53 -0.53 1.33
N SER A 10 3.49 0.39 1.22
CA SER A 10 3.53 1.43 0.19
C SER A 10 4.97 1.79 -0.17
N ALA A 11 5.18 2.25 -1.41
CA ALA A 11 6.51 2.60 -1.92
C ALA A 11 7.11 3.86 -1.28
N GLY A 12 6.27 4.82 -0.85
CA GLY A 12 6.70 6.13 -0.36
C GLY A 12 7.69 6.08 0.81
N PRO A 13 7.40 5.33 1.89
CA PRO A 13 8.34 5.09 2.99
C PRO A 13 9.73 4.61 2.53
N LEU A 14 9.78 3.63 1.64
CA LEU A 14 11.03 3.06 1.13
C LEU A 14 11.84 4.10 0.34
N MET A 15 11.21 4.80 -0.59
CA MET A 15 11.84 5.84 -1.39
C MET A 15 12.42 6.97 -0.53
N LYS A 16 11.65 7.42 0.48
CA LYS A 16 12.11 8.45 1.42
C LYS A 16 13.33 7.98 2.22
N THR A 17 13.32 6.72 2.69
CA THR A 17 14.46 6.17 3.42
C THR A 17 15.69 6.09 2.53
N VAL A 18 15.58 5.57 1.30
CA VAL A 18 16.71 5.52 0.36
C VAL A 18 17.26 6.91 0.06
N SER A 19 16.40 7.89 -0.21
CA SER A 19 16.81 9.29 -0.42
C SER A 19 17.53 9.88 0.80
N HIS A 20 17.09 9.54 2.02
CA HIS A 20 17.77 9.97 3.23
C HIS A 20 19.13 9.31 3.41
N LEU A 21 19.23 7.99 3.18
CA LEU A 21 20.48 7.25 3.25
C LEU A 21 21.53 7.76 2.25
N ARG A 22 21.09 8.25 1.08
CA ARG A 22 21.98 8.93 0.11
C ARG A 22 22.53 10.27 0.59
N LYS A 23 21.82 10.95 1.50
CA LYS A 23 22.28 12.22 2.10
C LYS A 23 23.14 11.98 3.33
N SER A 24 22.75 11.03 4.16
CA SER A 24 23.46 10.66 5.37
C SER A 24 23.15 9.21 5.71
N PHE A 25 24.18 8.37 5.65
CA PHE A 25 24.07 6.96 6.03
C PHE A 25 24.47 6.81 7.52
N PRO A 26 23.52 6.49 8.43
CA PRO A 26 23.82 6.30 9.85
C PRO A 26 24.70 5.08 10.10
N ARG A 27 25.37 5.02 11.26
CA ARG A 27 26.15 3.82 11.65
C ARG A 27 25.29 2.56 11.74
N GLU A 28 24.06 2.73 12.25
CA GLU A 28 23.08 1.67 12.44
C GLU A 28 21.70 2.15 11.99
N VAL A 29 21.04 1.35 11.16
CA VAL A 29 19.70 1.58 10.61
C VAL A 29 18.70 0.68 11.35
N THR A 30 18.31 1.11 12.54
CA THR A 30 17.29 0.44 13.36
C THR A 30 15.95 1.19 13.30
N ALA A 31 14.89 0.61 13.88
CA ALA A 31 13.58 1.27 13.94
C ALA A 31 13.63 2.60 14.71
N ASP A 32 14.44 2.68 15.76
CA ASP A 32 14.69 3.92 16.50
C ASP A 32 15.41 4.96 15.64
N THR A 33 16.38 4.55 14.82
CA THR A 33 17.04 5.44 13.87
C THR A 33 16.03 5.99 12.85
N LEU A 34 15.25 5.13 12.19
CA LEU A 34 14.27 5.59 11.19
C LEU A 34 13.23 6.54 11.80
N ARG A 35 12.78 6.26 13.03
CA ARG A 35 11.86 7.13 13.78
C ARG A 35 12.46 8.49 14.09
N LYS A 36 13.71 8.54 14.54
CA LYS A 36 14.46 9.80 14.79
C LYS A 36 14.65 10.61 13.52
N LEU A 37 14.87 9.94 12.40
CA LEU A 37 15.00 10.57 11.08
C LEU A 37 13.65 11.00 10.48
N GLY A 38 12.52 10.61 11.08
CA GLY A 38 11.18 10.91 10.60
C GLY A 38 10.83 10.22 9.28
N VAL A 39 11.54 9.15 8.94
CA VAL A 39 11.30 8.36 7.71
C VAL A 39 10.55 7.08 8.04
N ALA A 40 9.69 6.65 7.12
CA ALA A 40 8.89 5.43 7.24
C ALA A 40 8.11 5.25 8.56
N PRO A 41 7.38 6.26 9.06
CA PRO A 41 6.64 6.14 10.31
C PRO A 41 5.66 4.96 10.26
N LYS A 42 5.67 4.11 11.29
CA LYS A 42 4.85 2.88 11.40
C LYS A 42 5.15 1.81 10.34
N ASN A 43 6.18 1.99 9.53
CA ASN A 43 6.60 1.08 8.47
C ASN A 43 8.09 0.71 8.59
N GLU A 44 8.72 1.03 9.73
CA GLU A 44 10.15 0.94 9.95
C GLU A 44 10.63 -0.50 9.75
N SER A 45 9.97 -1.48 10.38
CA SER A 45 10.33 -2.89 10.28
C SER A 45 10.26 -3.41 8.84
N TYR A 46 9.27 -2.98 8.06
CA TYR A 46 9.16 -3.39 6.65
C TYR A 46 10.31 -2.86 5.81
N VAL A 47 10.68 -1.58 6.01
CA VAL A 47 11.81 -0.97 5.29
C VAL A 47 13.14 -1.61 5.71
N ILE A 48 13.34 -1.87 6.99
CA ILE A 48 14.55 -2.55 7.50
C ILE A 48 14.68 -3.94 6.88
N ASN A 49 13.59 -4.70 6.79
CA ASN A 49 13.61 -6.02 6.16
C ASN A 49 14.00 -5.95 4.68
N VAL A 50 13.54 -4.94 3.94
CA VAL A 50 13.96 -4.73 2.54
C VAL A 50 15.44 -4.36 2.45
N LEU A 51 15.94 -3.46 3.30
CA LEU A 51 17.35 -3.08 3.30
C LEU A 51 18.28 -4.26 3.65
N ARG A 52 17.84 -5.12 4.57
CA ARG A 52 18.53 -6.36 4.95
C ARG A 52 18.53 -7.38 3.83
N PHE A 53 17.40 -7.55 3.17
CA PHE A 53 17.28 -8.42 2.00
C PHE A 53 18.19 -8.00 0.85
N LEU A 54 18.33 -6.69 0.61
CA LEU A 54 19.31 -6.14 -0.34
C LEU A 54 20.77 -6.28 0.13
N GLY A 55 21.00 -6.72 1.38
CA GLY A 55 22.31 -6.84 1.99
C GLY A 55 23.00 -5.51 2.27
N ILE A 56 22.27 -4.40 2.25
CA ILE A 56 22.81 -3.06 2.54
C ILE A 56 23.13 -2.93 4.03
N ILE A 57 22.33 -3.60 4.86
CA ILE A 57 22.51 -3.72 6.30
C ILE A 57 22.52 -5.18 6.72
N ASP A 58 23.16 -5.47 7.84
CA ASP A 58 23.21 -6.80 8.44
C ASP A 58 22.02 -7.08 9.37
N ASP A 59 22.12 -8.19 10.12
CA ASP A 59 21.06 -8.60 11.02
C ASP A 59 20.87 -7.70 12.24
N GLU A 60 21.90 -6.96 12.62
CA GLU A 60 21.92 -6.00 13.73
C GLU A 60 21.52 -4.59 13.24
N GLY A 61 21.39 -4.41 11.93
CA GLY A 61 21.11 -3.12 11.30
C GLY A 61 22.36 -2.28 11.06
N LYS A 62 23.56 -2.84 11.21
CA LYS A 62 24.81 -2.16 10.84
C LYS A 62 24.99 -2.15 9.34
N LYS A 63 25.64 -1.11 8.84
CA LYS A 63 25.94 -0.97 7.42
C LYS A 63 26.93 -2.03 6.94
N VAL A 64 26.64 -2.63 5.79
CA VAL A 64 27.58 -3.51 5.09
C VAL A 64 28.35 -2.65 4.10
N GLU A 65 29.59 -2.28 4.43
CA GLU A 65 30.38 -1.30 3.66
C GLU A 65 30.47 -1.63 2.16
N ALA A 66 30.57 -2.91 1.80
CA ALA A 66 30.65 -3.33 0.39
C ALA A 66 29.38 -2.95 -0.41
N LYS A 67 28.20 -3.15 0.18
CA LYS A 67 26.89 -2.92 -0.46
C LYS A 67 26.31 -1.53 -0.17
N ALA A 68 26.81 -0.83 0.85
CA ALA A 68 26.39 0.53 1.20
C ALA A 68 27.16 1.62 0.42
N ARG A 69 28.28 1.27 -0.24
CA ARG A 69 29.08 2.18 -1.09
C ARG A 69 28.27 3.05 -2.06
N PRO A 70 27.25 2.55 -2.78
CA PRO A 70 26.47 3.36 -3.72
C PRO A 70 25.79 4.56 -3.05
N PHE A 71 25.39 4.42 -1.78
CA PHE A 71 24.68 5.46 -1.04
C PHE A 71 25.58 6.61 -0.59
N VAL A 72 26.90 6.44 -0.62
CA VAL A 72 27.86 7.49 -0.26
C VAL A 72 28.26 8.32 -1.48
N GLN A 73 27.98 7.82 -2.69
CA GLN A 73 28.28 8.53 -3.94
C GLN A 73 27.25 9.63 -4.20
N HIS A 74 27.74 10.80 -4.60
CA HIS A 74 26.90 11.96 -4.87
C HIS A 74 26.29 11.93 -6.29
N GLU A 75 26.82 11.13 -7.21
CA GLU A 75 26.32 11.03 -8.58
C GLU A 75 25.08 10.12 -8.65
N ASP A 76 24.03 10.63 -9.27
CA ASP A 76 22.75 9.91 -9.41
C ASP A 76 22.86 8.71 -10.34
N GLU A 77 23.50 8.85 -11.51
CA GLU A 77 23.66 7.76 -12.48
C GLU A 77 24.52 6.62 -11.93
N ALA A 78 25.59 6.94 -11.19
CA ALA A 78 26.43 5.96 -10.52
C ALA A 78 25.68 5.22 -9.41
N PHE A 79 24.86 5.94 -8.63
CA PHE A 79 23.98 5.33 -7.64
C PHE A 79 22.98 4.39 -8.31
N GLU A 80 22.25 4.84 -9.33
CA GLU A 80 21.21 4.06 -10.02
C GLU A 80 21.78 2.76 -10.60
N THR A 81 22.95 2.85 -11.25
CA THR A 81 23.64 1.70 -11.84
C THR A 81 24.07 0.68 -10.78
N GLU A 82 24.76 1.13 -9.72
CA GLU A 82 25.25 0.24 -8.68
C GLU A 82 24.11 -0.30 -7.80
N PHE A 83 23.08 0.50 -7.53
CA PHE A 83 21.88 0.08 -6.82
C PHE A 83 21.08 -0.93 -7.66
N GLY A 84 20.99 -0.75 -8.97
CA GLY A 84 20.41 -1.71 -9.90
C GLY A 84 21.10 -3.08 -9.85
N LYS A 85 22.43 -3.12 -9.75
CA LYS A 85 23.18 -4.37 -9.57
C LYS A 85 22.79 -5.09 -8.27
N LEU A 86 22.68 -4.35 -7.16
CA LEU A 86 22.24 -4.92 -5.87
C LEU A 86 20.83 -5.49 -5.96
N VAL A 87 19.92 -4.78 -6.60
CA VAL A 87 18.55 -5.26 -6.81
C VAL A 87 18.55 -6.51 -7.70
N LYS A 88 19.33 -6.54 -8.78
CA LYS A 88 19.43 -7.70 -9.67
C LYS A 88 20.01 -8.93 -8.95
N GLU A 89 21.01 -8.75 -8.09
CA GLU A 89 21.58 -9.81 -7.25
C GLU A 89 20.54 -10.36 -6.26
N SER A 90 19.79 -9.50 -5.56
CA SER A 90 18.79 -9.96 -4.58
C SER A 90 17.54 -10.57 -5.23
N TYR A 91 17.20 -10.18 -6.45
CA TYR A 91 16.07 -10.72 -7.21
C TYR A 91 16.53 -11.65 -8.34
N GLU A 92 17.62 -12.40 -8.16
CA GLU A 92 18.23 -13.23 -9.21
C GLU A 92 17.21 -14.09 -9.96
N GLU A 93 16.35 -14.82 -9.26
CA GLU A 93 15.33 -15.70 -9.87
C GLU A 93 14.33 -14.96 -10.76
N LEU A 94 14.01 -13.70 -10.45
CA LEU A 94 13.13 -12.88 -11.29
C LEU A 94 13.82 -12.53 -12.60
N PHE A 95 15.10 -12.15 -12.53
CA PHE A 95 15.91 -11.79 -13.69
C PHE A 95 16.37 -13.00 -14.50
N GLU A 96 16.52 -14.17 -13.88
CA GLU A 96 16.76 -15.42 -14.60
C GLU A 96 15.55 -15.81 -15.46
N LEU A 97 14.34 -15.62 -14.94
CA LEU A 97 13.11 -15.98 -15.65
C LEU A 97 12.73 -14.96 -16.74
N HIS A 98 12.84 -13.67 -16.44
CA HIS A 98 12.33 -12.59 -17.31
C HIS A 98 13.43 -11.75 -17.98
N GLY A 99 14.70 -11.96 -17.65
CA GLY A 99 15.81 -11.14 -18.12
C GLY A 99 15.64 -9.67 -17.72
N ASP A 100 16.20 -8.77 -18.53
CA ASP A 100 16.10 -7.33 -18.29
C ASP A 100 14.66 -6.80 -18.49
N SER A 101 13.75 -7.59 -19.07
CA SER A 101 12.33 -7.23 -19.15
C SER A 101 11.66 -7.16 -17.77
N ALA A 102 12.25 -7.81 -16.75
CA ALA A 102 11.77 -7.75 -15.37
C ALA A 102 11.63 -6.31 -14.87
N TRP A 103 12.54 -5.41 -15.28
CA TRP A 103 12.54 -4.00 -14.88
C TRP A 103 11.27 -3.25 -15.26
N VAL A 104 10.72 -3.57 -16.43
CA VAL A 104 9.55 -2.90 -17.02
C VAL A 104 8.29 -3.78 -16.99
N GLN A 105 8.37 -4.93 -16.32
CA GLN A 105 7.25 -5.86 -16.23
C GLN A 105 6.07 -5.22 -15.51
N ASP A 106 4.87 -5.49 -16.02
CA ASP A 106 3.65 -4.97 -15.42
C ASP A 106 3.41 -5.56 -14.02
N ARG A 107 2.60 -4.85 -13.24
CA ARG A 107 2.35 -5.21 -11.85
C ARG A 107 1.65 -6.56 -11.69
N ASN A 108 0.82 -6.99 -12.65
CA ASN A 108 0.15 -8.29 -12.58
C ASN A 108 1.14 -9.42 -12.86
N GLY A 109 1.99 -9.28 -13.89
CA GLY A 109 3.07 -10.24 -14.16
C GLY A 109 4.01 -10.43 -12.97
N LEU A 110 4.47 -9.32 -12.38
CA LEU A 110 5.27 -9.36 -11.15
C LEU A 110 4.53 -10.02 -9.98
N THR A 111 3.23 -9.71 -9.80
CA THR A 111 2.42 -10.31 -8.73
C THR A 111 2.30 -11.83 -8.90
N GLN A 112 2.07 -12.30 -10.12
CA GLN A 112 2.00 -13.75 -10.41
C GLN A 112 3.32 -14.45 -10.12
N PHE A 113 4.45 -13.86 -10.53
CA PHE A 113 5.78 -14.37 -10.21
C PHE A 113 5.95 -14.55 -8.70
N PHE A 114 5.77 -13.49 -7.91
CA PHE A 114 5.99 -13.55 -6.46
C PHE A 114 5.03 -14.53 -5.77
N ARG A 115 3.79 -14.65 -6.24
CA ARG A 115 2.84 -15.64 -5.72
C ARG A 115 3.28 -17.07 -6.01
N ASN A 116 3.84 -17.32 -7.19
CA ASN A 116 4.32 -18.66 -7.56
C ASN A 116 5.57 -19.03 -6.75
N THR A 117 6.49 -18.09 -6.56
CA THR A 117 7.77 -18.33 -5.88
C THR A 117 7.64 -18.39 -4.36
N ASP A 118 6.83 -17.50 -3.75
CA ASP A 118 6.68 -17.43 -2.28
C ASP A 118 5.43 -18.15 -1.76
N HIS A 119 4.61 -18.74 -2.65
CA HIS A 119 3.28 -19.28 -2.32
C HIS A 119 2.43 -18.27 -1.53
N SER A 120 2.58 -16.99 -1.87
CA SER A 120 1.97 -15.89 -1.13
C SER A 120 0.54 -15.62 -1.58
N SER A 121 -0.24 -14.95 -0.73
CA SER A 121 -1.59 -14.51 -1.10
C SER A 121 -1.53 -13.38 -2.14
N ASP A 122 -2.65 -13.13 -2.81
CA ASP A 122 -2.74 -12.08 -3.83
C ASP A 122 -2.35 -10.69 -3.29
N VAL A 123 -2.76 -10.39 -2.05
CA VAL A 123 -2.42 -9.15 -1.37
C VAL A 123 -0.92 -9.05 -1.09
N VAL A 124 -0.28 -10.15 -0.68
CA VAL A 124 1.16 -10.17 -0.39
C VAL A 124 1.97 -10.06 -1.68
N GLY A 125 1.63 -10.83 -2.72
CA GLY A 125 2.26 -10.74 -4.05
C GLY A 125 2.15 -9.34 -4.65
N THR A 126 0.98 -8.69 -4.51
CA THR A 126 0.78 -7.31 -5.00
C THR A 126 1.67 -6.30 -4.28
N ARG A 127 1.97 -6.52 -3.00
CA ARG A 127 2.87 -5.66 -2.21
C ARG A 127 4.33 -5.93 -2.55
N GLN A 128 4.71 -7.20 -2.75
CA GLN A 128 6.04 -7.60 -3.22
C GLN A 128 6.33 -6.97 -4.59
N ALA A 129 5.40 -7.10 -5.54
CA ALA A 129 5.46 -6.45 -6.84
C ALA A 129 5.62 -4.92 -6.73
N GLY A 130 4.82 -4.28 -5.86
CA GLY A 130 4.93 -2.85 -5.62
C GLY A 130 6.26 -2.41 -5.00
N THR A 131 6.87 -3.27 -4.19
CA THR A 131 8.18 -3.03 -3.57
C THR A 131 9.27 -3.13 -4.63
N PHE A 132 9.24 -4.17 -5.46
CA PHE A 132 10.16 -4.33 -6.59
C PHE A 132 10.06 -3.15 -7.57
N SER A 133 8.84 -2.74 -7.99
CA SER A 133 8.69 -1.57 -8.88
C SER A 133 9.26 -0.28 -8.26
N ALA A 134 9.17 -0.12 -6.94
CA ALA A 134 9.78 1.02 -6.25
C ALA A 134 11.31 0.97 -6.29
N LEU A 135 11.88 -0.22 -6.12
CA LEU A 135 13.33 -0.45 -6.24
C LEU A 135 13.80 -0.22 -7.67
N ALA A 136 13.09 -0.75 -8.67
CA ALA A 136 13.38 -0.53 -10.09
C ALA A 136 13.40 0.96 -10.45
N ALA A 137 12.47 1.75 -9.89
CA ALA A 137 12.46 3.18 -10.09
C ALA A 137 13.61 3.92 -9.41
N LEU A 138 14.05 3.45 -8.24
CA LEU A 138 15.24 3.98 -7.55
C LEU A 138 16.54 3.58 -8.27
N SER A 139 16.51 2.55 -9.11
CA SER A 139 17.61 2.13 -9.98
C SER A 139 17.60 2.78 -11.37
N GLY A 140 16.74 3.77 -11.61
CA GLY A 140 16.65 4.45 -12.92
C GLY A 140 15.99 3.63 -14.05
N HIS A 141 15.48 2.43 -13.75
CA HIS A 141 14.91 1.52 -14.76
C HIS A 141 13.39 1.60 -14.91
N ALA A 142 12.70 2.29 -14.00
CA ALA A 142 11.26 2.44 -14.04
C ALA A 142 10.82 3.85 -13.60
N GLU A 143 9.63 4.26 -14.00
CA GLU A 143 9.04 5.49 -13.49
C GLU A 143 8.62 5.29 -12.02
N VAL A 144 8.93 6.26 -11.17
CA VAL A 144 8.61 6.25 -9.73
C VAL A 144 7.13 5.90 -9.54
N PRO A 145 6.79 4.73 -8.95
CA PRO A 145 5.40 4.38 -8.73
C PRO A 145 4.76 5.42 -7.82
N VAL A 146 3.95 6.29 -8.42
CA VAL A 146 3.16 7.29 -7.69
C VAL A 146 2.17 6.50 -6.84
N SER A 147 2.48 6.37 -5.55
CA SER A 147 1.53 5.86 -4.58
C SER A 147 0.30 6.74 -4.71
N LYS A 148 -0.83 6.15 -5.14
CA LYS A 148 -2.14 6.80 -5.09
C LYS A 148 -2.53 6.94 -3.63
N SER A 149 -1.84 7.78 -2.88
CA SER A 149 -2.41 8.42 -1.71
C SER A 149 -3.52 9.33 -2.24
N SER A 150 -4.70 9.20 -1.64
CA SER A 150 -5.86 10.01 -1.97
C SER A 150 -5.53 11.49 -1.79
N THR A 151 -5.24 12.17 -2.89
CA THR A 151 -5.45 13.61 -2.98
C THR A 151 -6.01 13.84 -4.37
N THR A 152 -7.30 14.10 -4.42
CA THR A 152 -8.01 14.64 -5.58
C THR A 152 -7.32 15.94 -5.97
N VAL A 153 -6.27 15.85 -6.79
CA VAL A 153 -5.76 16.99 -7.54
C VAL A 153 -6.75 17.18 -8.67
N ARG A 154 -7.73 18.03 -8.37
CA ARG A 154 -8.70 18.61 -9.30
C ARG A 154 -7.92 19.23 -10.45
N ARG A 155 -7.77 18.48 -11.55
CA ARG A 155 -7.25 19.00 -12.82
C ARG A 155 -8.22 20.10 -13.25
N LYS A 156 -7.77 21.35 -13.17
CA LYS A 156 -8.50 22.50 -13.71
C LYS A 156 -8.55 22.33 -15.22
N THR A 157 -9.69 21.89 -15.72
CA THR A 157 -10.05 21.99 -17.14
C THR A 157 -10.34 23.47 -17.44
N PRO A 158 -9.88 24.03 -18.57
CA PRO A 158 -10.20 25.40 -18.94
C PRO A 158 -11.70 25.53 -19.27
N THR A 159 -12.23 26.65 -18.82
CA THR A 159 -13.56 27.21 -19.02
C THR A 159 -13.93 27.29 -20.50
N LEU A 160 -15.08 26.74 -20.89
CA LEU A 160 -15.84 27.25 -22.03
C LEU A 160 -17.16 27.84 -21.52
N VAL A 161 -17.31 29.12 -21.80
CA VAL A 161 -18.48 29.95 -21.56
C VAL A 161 -19.59 29.47 -22.50
N ASN A 162 -20.80 29.22 -21.96
CA ASN A 162 -22.01 29.50 -22.72
C ASN A 162 -23.14 29.91 -21.78
N LYS A 163 -23.52 31.17 -21.94
CA LYS A 163 -24.63 31.86 -21.32
C LYS A 163 -25.85 31.68 -22.24
N THR A 164 -26.91 31.03 -21.75
CA THR A 164 -28.26 31.29 -22.26
C THR A 164 -29.25 31.29 -21.10
N GLU A 165 -30.03 32.36 -21.07
CA GLU A 165 -30.96 32.82 -20.05
C GLU A 165 -32.40 32.29 -20.32
N ARG A 166 -33.19 32.18 -19.22
CA ARG A 166 -34.67 32.16 -19.11
C ARG A 166 -35.34 30.79 -19.39
N LYS A 167 -36.42 30.37 -18.71
CA LYS A 167 -37.47 31.07 -17.93
C LYS A 167 -38.19 30.07 -17.00
N ALA A 168 -38.82 30.59 -15.95
CA ALA A 168 -39.55 29.90 -14.87
C ALA A 168 -40.90 29.28 -15.27
N LEU A 169 -41.39 28.31 -14.45
CA LEU A 169 -42.77 28.08 -13.92
C LEU A 169 -42.80 26.68 -13.24
N HIS A 170 -42.89 26.52 -11.92
CA HIS A 170 -44.07 26.51 -11.00
C HIS A 170 -44.85 25.17 -10.90
N GLY A 171 -45.04 24.69 -9.65
CA GLY A 171 -45.93 23.57 -9.21
C GLY A 171 -45.20 22.22 -9.05
N GLN A 172 -45.26 21.43 -7.97
CA GLN A 172 -46.28 21.25 -6.92
C GLN A 172 -45.65 20.61 -5.64
N SER A 173 -46.11 21.10 -4.48
CA SER A 173 -46.32 20.47 -3.15
C SER A 173 -46.79 19.00 -3.21
N SER A 174 -46.59 18.03 -2.29
CA SER A 174 -46.24 17.84 -0.85
C SER A 174 -46.19 16.28 -0.64
N PRO A 175 -46.05 15.66 0.56
CA PRO A 175 -45.61 16.13 1.88
C PRO A 175 -44.44 15.31 2.48
N SER A 176 -43.84 15.88 3.52
CA SER A 176 -42.98 15.23 4.50
C SER A 176 -43.78 14.28 5.41
N GLU A 177 -43.25 13.08 5.69
CA GLU A 177 -43.61 12.34 6.90
C GLU A 177 -42.40 12.30 7.84
N THR A 178 -42.43 13.27 8.76
CA THR A 178 -41.66 13.29 9.99
C THR A 178 -42.31 12.33 10.97
N PHE A 179 -41.65 11.22 11.28
CA PHE A 179 -41.95 10.48 12.51
C PHE A 179 -41.08 11.05 13.63
N SER A 180 -41.72 11.89 14.46
CA SER A 180 -41.24 12.27 15.78
C SER A 180 -42.25 11.79 16.83
N SER A 181 -41.81 10.88 17.70
CA SER A 181 -42.40 10.59 19.00
C SER A 181 -41.37 9.73 19.77
N GLY A 182 -40.94 10.05 20.98
CA GLY A 182 -41.41 11.09 21.89
C GLY A 182 -40.34 11.47 22.90
N ASN A 183 -40.55 12.65 23.45
CA ASN A 183 -39.74 13.31 24.46
C ASN A 183 -39.96 12.64 25.83
N GLY A 184 -38.89 12.10 26.42
CA GLY A 184 -38.86 11.62 27.80
C GLY A 184 -37.69 12.30 28.52
N SER A 185 -38.02 13.29 29.34
CA SER A 185 -37.11 14.01 30.23
C SER A 185 -36.54 13.06 31.30
N GLY A 186 -35.23 13.08 31.53
CA GLY A 186 -34.61 12.37 32.65
C GLY A 186 -33.16 11.98 32.36
N GLY A 187 -32.22 12.60 33.07
CA GLY A 187 -30.79 12.48 32.81
C GLY A 187 -30.22 11.07 32.92
N ASN A 188 -29.19 10.81 32.11
CA ASN A 188 -27.95 10.12 32.46
C ASN A 188 -27.13 10.03 31.17
N THR A 189 -26.06 10.82 31.05
CA THR A 189 -25.14 10.74 29.91
C THR A 189 -24.28 9.48 30.08
N GLN A 190 -24.85 8.31 29.88
CA GLN A 190 -24.10 7.11 29.54
C GLN A 190 -23.84 7.16 28.04
N GLN A 191 -22.56 7.27 27.70
CA GLN A 191 -22.07 7.18 26.33
C GLN A 191 -22.45 5.81 25.77
N SER A 192 -23.57 5.75 25.04
CA SER A 192 -23.94 4.59 24.24
C SER A 192 -22.95 4.49 23.08
N VAL A 193 -22.02 3.55 23.20
CA VAL A 193 -21.06 3.23 22.14
C VAL A 193 -21.85 2.67 20.95
N GLY A 194 -21.97 3.44 19.88
CA GLY A 194 -22.55 2.96 18.62
C GLY A 194 -21.55 2.04 17.93
N LEU A 195 -21.68 0.73 18.13
CA LEU A 195 -20.86 -0.27 17.45
C LEU A 195 -21.40 -0.51 16.04
N THR A 196 -20.69 -0.01 15.03
CA THR A 196 -20.97 -0.34 13.63
C THR A 196 -20.06 -1.49 13.20
N VAL A 197 -20.62 -2.70 13.07
CA VAL A 197 -19.89 -3.88 12.59
C VAL A 197 -20.13 -4.02 11.09
N ARG A 198 -19.06 -3.89 10.29
CA ARG A 198 -19.09 -4.16 8.84
C ARG A 198 -18.48 -5.53 8.59
N ILE A 199 -19.30 -6.49 8.18
CA ILE A 199 -18.88 -7.88 7.92
C ILE A 199 -18.80 -8.05 6.41
N GLU A 200 -17.59 -8.32 5.90
CA GLU A 200 -17.34 -8.62 4.49
C GLU A 200 -17.11 -10.13 4.35
N VAL A 201 -18.04 -10.81 3.68
CA VAL A 201 -17.97 -12.26 3.43
C VAL A 201 -17.55 -12.48 1.99
N ASN A 202 -16.37 -13.09 1.79
CA ASN A 202 -15.94 -13.51 0.46
C ASN A 202 -16.62 -14.83 0.11
N LEU A 203 -17.48 -14.81 -0.90
CA LEU A 203 -18.22 -15.99 -1.33
C LEU A 203 -17.39 -16.77 -2.37
N PRO A 204 -17.20 -18.09 -2.22
CA PRO A 204 -16.54 -18.90 -3.23
C PRO A 204 -17.41 -18.97 -4.50
N ALA A 205 -16.77 -18.90 -5.67
CA ALA A 205 -17.44 -18.95 -6.97
C ALA A 205 -18.12 -20.31 -7.28
N SER A 206 -17.80 -21.35 -6.49
CA SER A 206 -18.35 -22.70 -6.59
C SER A 206 -19.22 -23.07 -5.38
N GLY A 207 -19.85 -22.08 -4.74
CA GLY A 207 -20.77 -22.33 -3.63
C GLY A 207 -22.12 -22.82 -4.13
N ASP A 208 -22.57 -23.99 -3.67
CA ASP A 208 -23.94 -24.45 -3.90
C ASP A 208 -24.94 -23.60 -3.11
N GLN A 209 -26.19 -23.51 -3.57
CA GLN A 209 -27.28 -22.77 -2.91
C GLN A 209 -27.41 -23.08 -1.41
N GLU A 210 -27.21 -24.33 -1.03
CA GLU A 210 -27.28 -24.79 0.36
C GLU A 210 -26.17 -24.17 1.25
N THR A 211 -25.00 -23.86 0.68
CA THR A 211 -23.91 -23.22 1.42
C THR A 211 -24.23 -21.75 1.69
N TYR A 212 -24.83 -21.05 0.73
CA TYR A 212 -25.31 -19.68 0.93
C TYR A 212 -26.38 -19.61 2.02
N ASP A 213 -27.36 -20.51 1.97
CA ASP A 213 -28.45 -20.55 2.95
C ASP A 213 -27.93 -20.80 4.38
N ARG A 214 -26.95 -21.70 4.57
CA ARG A 214 -26.33 -21.92 5.89
C ARG A 214 -25.57 -20.69 6.41
N ILE A 215 -24.88 -19.95 5.54
CA ILE A 215 -24.16 -18.72 5.92
C ILE A 215 -25.16 -17.64 6.37
N PHE A 216 -26.23 -17.42 5.61
CA PHE A 216 -27.26 -16.43 5.96
C PHE A 216 -28.06 -16.83 7.20
N GLN A 217 -28.37 -18.12 7.37
CA GLN A 217 -29.04 -18.61 8.57
C GLN A 217 -28.17 -18.46 9.82
N SER A 218 -26.86 -18.68 9.70
CA SER A 218 -25.90 -18.50 10.79
C SER A 218 -25.73 -17.03 11.19
N ILE A 219 -25.69 -16.12 10.22
CA ILE A 219 -25.67 -14.66 10.47
C ILE A 219 -26.95 -14.22 11.19
N ARG A 220 -28.12 -14.63 10.68
CA ARG A 220 -29.41 -14.27 11.28
C ARG A 220 -29.55 -14.76 12.72
N LYS A 221 -29.12 -16.00 13.00
CA LYS A 221 -29.24 -16.58 14.34
C LYS A 221 -28.34 -15.89 15.37
N ASN A 222 -27.15 -15.44 14.99
CA ASN A 222 -26.14 -14.94 15.94
C ASN A 222 -26.05 -13.40 16.02
N LEU A 223 -26.54 -12.67 15.03
CA LEU A 223 -26.44 -11.20 15.00
C LEU A 223 -27.76 -10.46 15.26
N LEU A 224 -28.91 -11.13 15.12
CA LEU A 224 -30.23 -10.50 15.27
C LEU A 224 -31.04 -10.98 16.49
N ASN A 225 -30.60 -12.03 17.19
CA ASN A 225 -31.20 -12.51 18.44
C ASN A 225 -30.21 -12.33 19.60
N VAL A 226 -30.01 -11.08 20.01
CA VAL A 226 -29.46 -10.73 21.32
C VAL A 226 -30.51 -9.93 22.06
#